data_AF-A0A397BI55-F1
#
_entry.id   AF-A0A397BI55-F1
#
_cell.length_a   1.000
_cell.length_b   1.000
_cell.length_c   1.000
_cell.angle_alpha   90.00
_cell.angle_beta   90.00
_cell.angle_gamma   90.00
#
_symmetry.space_group_name_H-M   'P 1'
#
loop_
_entity.id
_entity.type
_entity.pdbx_description
1 polymer ?
#
loop_
_entity_poly.entity_id
_entity_poly.type
_entity_poly.pdbx_seq_one_letter_code
_entity_poly.pdbx_strand_id
1 'polypeptide(L)'
;WRPDQMPVKSKCSIIQLACASHVFICDVVNHWTDAMQALVEAVVTASVPWKVGFGLVGDVHRLRYSFPDMSCFESLDDWENAVDIQTYLKSTSTKNQQRGTVGLSKCCQDILGFPLDKSQQISDWEARPLTEAQLVYAASDAYCLLDLVRELNPPEMRSMYM
;
A
#
# COMPACT_ATOMS: atom_id res chain seq x y z
N TRP A 1 -7.92 3.22 1.55
CA TRP A 1 -7.91 4.26 2.61
C TRP A 1 -9.27 4.95 2.66
N ARG A 2 -9.96 4.95 3.81
CA ARG A 2 -11.10 5.85 4.11
C ARG A 2 -10.70 6.78 5.26
N PRO A 3 -11.01 8.09 5.21
CA PRO A 3 -10.79 8.98 6.35
C PRO A 3 -11.67 8.59 7.53
N ASP A 4 -11.15 8.72 8.74
CA ASP A 4 -11.91 8.42 9.96
C ASP A 4 -13.14 9.34 10.05
N GLN A 5 -14.28 8.75 10.40
CA GLN A 5 -15.48 9.51 10.75
C GLN A 5 -15.54 9.57 12.26
N MET A 6 -15.05 10.67 12.86
CA MET A 6 -15.08 10.82 14.32
C MET A 6 -16.51 10.60 14.85
N PRO A 7 -16.70 9.76 15.89
CA PRO A 7 -15.69 9.18 16.78
C PRO A 7 -15.15 7.79 16.37
N VAL A 8 -15.58 7.22 15.25
CA VAL A 8 -15.28 5.84 14.84
C VAL A 8 -14.06 5.80 13.92
N LYS A 9 -12.99 5.12 14.38
CA LYS A 9 -11.84 4.81 13.54
C LYS A 9 -12.19 3.70 12.55
N SER A 10 -11.82 3.86 11.28
CA SER A 10 -12.06 2.83 10.27
C SER A 10 -11.04 1.71 10.38
N LYS A 11 -11.50 0.46 10.40
CA LYS A 11 -10.62 -0.72 10.31
C LYS A 11 -10.15 -0.95 8.87
N CYS A 12 -9.14 -1.81 8.72
CA CYS A 12 -8.70 -2.34 7.43
C CYS A 12 -9.79 -3.28 6.89
N SER A 13 -10.25 -3.02 5.67
CA SER A 13 -11.29 -3.81 5.02
C SER A 13 -10.77 -4.76 3.95
N ILE A 14 -9.68 -4.39 3.29
CA ILE A 14 -8.96 -5.19 2.31
C ILE A 14 -7.46 -4.94 2.43
N ILE A 15 -6.67 -5.96 2.09
CA ILE A 15 -5.23 -5.86 1.87
C ILE A 15 -4.98 -6.16 0.39
N GLN A 16 -4.25 -5.29 -0.30
CA GLN A 16 -3.86 -5.52 -1.69
C GLN A 16 -2.40 -5.95 -1.77
N LEU A 17 -2.13 -7.01 -2.53
CA LEU A 17 -0.78 -7.48 -2.81
C LEU A 17 -0.62 -7.59 -4.33
N ALA A 18 0.32 -6.84 -4.90
CA ALA A 18 0.62 -6.89 -6.34
C ALA A 18 1.97 -7.55 -6.58
N CYS A 19 2.03 -8.42 -7.57
CA CYS A 19 3.27 -8.93 -8.15
C CYS A 19 3.24 -8.71 -9.68
N ALA A 20 4.31 -9.10 -10.37
CA ALA A 20 4.45 -8.85 -11.80
C ALA A 20 3.33 -9.48 -12.66
N SER A 21 2.66 -10.53 -12.19
CA SER A 21 1.65 -11.26 -12.95
C SER A 21 0.23 -11.09 -12.44
N HIS A 22 0.03 -10.77 -11.16
CA HIS A 22 -1.29 -10.77 -10.53
C HIS A 22 -1.39 -9.69 -9.46
N VAL A 23 -2.63 -9.25 -9.23
CA VAL A 23 -3.00 -8.48 -8.04
C VAL A 23 -4.00 -9.28 -7.23
N PHE A 24 -3.70 -9.47 -5.96
CA PHE A 24 -4.54 -10.12 -4.99
C PHE A 24 -5.25 -9.05 -4.15
N ILE A 25 -6.57 -9.17 -4.05
CA ILE A 25 -7.40 -8.33 -3.17
C ILE A 25 -7.92 -9.24 -2.06
N CYS A 26 -7.27 -9.19 -0.91
CA CYS A 26 -7.58 -10.02 0.24
C CYS A 26 -8.71 -9.38 1.04
N ASP A 27 -9.88 -10.02 1.07
CA ASP A 27 -11.00 -9.61 1.93
C ASP A 27 -10.71 -9.97 3.38
N VAL A 28 -10.34 -8.98 4.18
CA VAL A 28 -10.01 -9.16 5.60
C VAL A 28 -11.19 -8.86 6.53
N VAL A 29 -12.35 -8.47 5.98
CA VAL A 29 -13.59 -8.34 6.77
C VAL A 29 -14.22 -9.71 6.99
N ASN A 30 -14.41 -10.47 5.90
CA ASN A 30 -15.09 -11.77 5.96
C ASN A 30 -14.14 -12.97 6.00
N HIS A 31 -12.87 -12.80 5.59
CA HIS A 31 -11.94 -13.92 5.37
C HIS A 31 -10.59 -13.75 6.07
N TRP A 32 -10.58 -13.19 7.28
CA TRP A 32 -9.39 -13.13 8.16
C TRP A 32 -9.09 -14.47 8.87
N THR A 33 -8.97 -15.53 8.07
CA THR A 33 -8.67 -16.91 8.54
C THR A 33 -7.21 -17.08 8.96
N ASP A 34 -6.89 -18.15 9.68
CA ASP A 34 -5.51 -18.49 10.06
C ASP A 34 -4.58 -18.62 8.84
N ALA A 35 -5.09 -19.16 7.73
CA ALA A 35 -4.33 -19.23 6.48
C ALA A 35 -4.03 -17.85 5.89
N MET A 36 -4.98 -16.90 5.99
CA MET A 36 -4.77 -15.51 5.56
C MET A 36 -3.76 -14.80 6.48
N GLN A 37 -3.86 -15.02 7.80
CA GLN A 37 -2.91 -14.49 8.78
C GLN A 37 -1.49 -14.97 8.48
N ALA A 38 -1.31 -16.29 8.33
CA ALA A 38 -0.02 -16.89 8.00
C ALA A 38 0.55 -16.39 6.66
N LEU A 39 -0.31 -16.21 5.64
CA LEU A 39 0.12 -15.63 4.35
C LEU A 39 0.63 -14.21 4.52
N VAL A 40 -0.13 -13.35 5.19
CA VAL A 40 0.24 -11.94 5.36
C VAL A 40 1.48 -11.79 6.24
N GLU A 41 1.57 -12.56 7.33
CA GLU A 41 2.77 -12.60 8.18
C GLU A 41 3.99 -13.05 7.38
N ALA A 42 3.88 -14.11 6.58
CA ALA A 42 4.98 -14.59 5.74
C ALA A 42 5.43 -13.52 4.73
N VAL A 43 4.51 -12.80 4.09
CA VAL A 43 4.85 -11.71 3.15
C VAL A 43 5.55 -10.55 3.87
N VAL A 44 5.05 -10.16 5.03
CA VAL A 44 5.56 -9.00 5.77
C VAL A 44 6.94 -9.27 6.36
N THR A 45 7.14 -10.46 6.92
CA THR A 45 8.39 -10.83 7.61
C THR A 45 9.48 -11.32 6.66
N ALA A 46 9.14 -11.74 5.44
CA ALA A 46 10.12 -12.23 4.49
C ALA A 46 11.08 -11.12 4.03
N SER A 47 12.37 -11.42 3.98
CA SER A 47 13.38 -10.53 3.38
C SER A 47 13.24 -10.44 1.86
N VAL A 48 12.60 -11.42 1.20
CA VAL A 48 12.32 -11.40 -0.24
C VAL A 48 10.90 -11.93 -0.46
N PRO A 49 10.07 -11.29 -1.30
CA PRO A 49 10.35 -10.10 -2.13
C PRO A 49 10.40 -8.79 -1.31
N TRP A 50 10.90 -7.73 -1.95
CA TRP A 50 10.79 -6.37 -1.41
C TRP A 50 9.34 -5.95 -1.28
N LYS A 51 9.01 -5.24 -0.20
CA LYS A 51 7.67 -4.71 0.05
C LYS A 51 7.64 -3.23 -0.34
N VAL A 52 6.88 -2.89 -1.37
CA VAL A 52 6.78 -1.52 -1.87
C VAL A 52 5.42 -0.96 -1.48
N GLY A 53 5.40 0.24 -0.90
CA GLY A 53 4.18 0.94 -0.53
C GLY A 53 4.26 2.45 -0.73
N PHE A 54 3.17 3.15 -0.39
CA PHE A 54 3.09 4.60 -0.49
C PHE A 54 2.40 5.18 0.76
N GLY A 55 3.17 5.79 1.65
CA GLY A 55 2.68 6.24 2.95
C GLY A 55 2.48 5.09 3.95
N LEU A 56 3.35 4.07 3.89
CA LEU A 56 3.25 2.82 4.66
C LEU A 56 3.07 3.02 6.18
N VAL A 57 3.62 4.09 6.76
CA VAL A 57 3.45 4.39 8.20
C VAL A 57 1.96 4.47 8.58
N GLY A 58 1.14 5.10 7.72
CA GLY A 58 -0.30 5.18 7.94
C GLY A 58 -1.00 3.84 7.78
N ASP A 59 -0.53 3.01 6.84
CA ASP A 59 -1.08 1.67 6.59
C ASP A 59 -0.76 0.72 7.74
N VAL A 60 0.50 0.66 8.20
CA VAL A 60 0.91 -0.16 9.36
C VAL A 60 0.17 0.25 10.62
N HIS A 61 -0.02 1.56 10.87
CA HIS A 61 -0.83 2.01 12.01
C HIS A 61 -2.27 1.47 11.93
N ARG A 62 -2.88 1.46 10.74
CA ARG A 62 -4.23 0.93 10.52
C ARG A 62 -4.27 -0.60 10.64
N LEU A 63 -3.26 -1.31 10.13
CA LEU A 63 -3.12 -2.76 10.26
C LEU A 63 -3.00 -3.17 11.73
N ARG A 64 -2.10 -2.54 12.48
CA ARG A 64 -1.93 -2.74 13.93
C ARG A 64 -3.22 -2.52 14.71
N TYR A 65 -3.96 -1.46 14.39
CA TYR A 65 -5.26 -1.19 15.03
C TYR A 65 -6.32 -2.24 14.67
N SER A 66 -6.29 -2.77 13.44
CA SER A 66 -7.29 -3.71 12.94
C SER A 66 -7.05 -5.14 13.41
N PHE A 67 -5.77 -5.52 13.55
CA PHE A 67 -5.30 -6.88 13.85
C PHE A 67 -4.28 -6.85 15.00
N PRO A 68 -4.71 -6.53 16.24
CA PRO A 68 -3.79 -6.34 17.37
C PRO A 68 -3.02 -7.61 17.78
N ASP A 69 -3.50 -8.79 17.38
CA ASP A 69 -2.85 -10.08 17.66
C ASP A 69 -1.71 -10.40 16.67
N MET A 70 -1.57 -9.63 15.59
CA MET A 70 -0.52 -9.80 14.58
C MET A 70 0.70 -8.95 14.93
N SER A 71 1.70 -9.57 15.57
CA SER A 71 2.94 -8.90 15.98
C SER A 71 3.74 -8.33 14.80
N CYS A 72 3.61 -8.89 13.59
CA CYS A 72 4.27 -8.38 12.39
C CYS A 72 3.84 -6.97 11.96
N PHE A 73 2.77 -6.41 12.55
CA PHE A 73 2.32 -5.03 12.32
C PHE A 73 2.75 -4.04 13.40
N GLU A 74 3.56 -4.47 14.37
CA GLU A 74 3.93 -3.65 15.53
C GLU A 74 4.69 -2.38 15.12
N SER A 75 5.67 -2.51 14.23
CA SER A 75 6.48 -1.41 13.67
C SER A 75 6.82 -1.67 12.21
N LEU A 76 6.80 -0.60 11.39
CA LEU A 76 7.29 -0.67 10.01
C LEU A 76 8.83 -0.83 9.98
N ASP A 77 9.54 -0.37 11.00
CA ASP A 77 11.00 -0.47 11.07
C ASP A 77 11.48 -1.93 11.20
N ASP A 78 10.61 -2.84 11.64
CA ASP A 78 10.88 -4.28 11.72
C ASP A 78 10.72 -5.00 10.37
N TRP A 79 10.16 -4.32 9.35
CA TRP A 79 9.97 -4.90 8.03
C TRP A 79 11.28 -4.84 7.23
N GLU A 80 11.93 -5.98 7.03
CA GLU A 80 13.11 -6.06 6.17
C GLU A 80 12.76 -5.73 4.70
N ASN A 81 13.64 -5.04 3.97
CA ASN A 81 13.46 -4.80 2.54
C ASN A 81 12.10 -4.17 2.18
N ALA A 82 11.67 -3.18 2.95
CA ALA A 82 10.51 -2.35 2.67
C ALA A 82 10.91 -0.98 2.11
N VAL A 83 10.19 -0.49 1.10
CA VAL A 83 10.35 0.86 0.52
C VAL A 83 9.02 1.59 0.53
N ASP A 84 9.02 2.75 1.16
CA ASP A 84 7.94 3.73 1.04
C ASP A 84 8.29 4.77 -0.03
N ILE A 85 7.62 4.67 -1.19
CA ILE A 85 7.81 5.58 -2.33
C ILE A 85 7.53 7.03 -1.93
N GLN A 86 6.55 7.29 -1.05
CA GLN A 86 6.25 8.65 -0.64
C GLN A 86 7.42 9.27 0.13
N THR A 87 8.05 8.48 1.00
CA THR A 87 9.23 8.91 1.77
C THR A 87 10.44 9.11 0.87
N TYR A 88 10.68 8.21 -0.09
CA TYR A 88 11.73 8.34 -1.10
C TYR A 88 11.59 9.63 -1.95
N LEU A 89 10.37 9.94 -2.41
CA LEU A 89 10.15 11.15 -3.22
C LEU A 89 10.32 12.44 -2.40
N LYS A 90 9.98 12.42 -1.11
CA LYS A 90 10.20 13.55 -0.19
C LYS A 90 11.70 13.80 0.05
N SER A 91 12.53 12.75 0.12
CA SER A 91 13.97 12.88 0.36
C SER A 91 14.74 13.36 -0.87
N THR A 92 14.25 13.05 -2.07
CA THR A 92 14.88 13.44 -3.35
C THR A 92 14.44 14.81 -3.87
N SER A 93 13.31 15.35 -3.39
CA SER A 93 12.81 16.67 -3.78
C SER A 93 13.69 17.81 -3.27
N THR A 94 14.16 18.69 -4.17
CA THR A 94 14.87 19.91 -3.77
C THR A 94 13.94 20.87 -3.03
N LYS A 95 14.46 21.56 -2.01
CA LYS A 95 13.73 22.41 -1.02
C LYS A 95 12.76 23.46 -1.59
N ASN A 96 12.73 23.67 -2.91
CA ASN A 96 11.89 24.66 -3.60
C ASN A 96 10.69 24.08 -4.37
N GLN A 97 10.51 22.76 -4.46
CA GLN A 97 9.27 22.15 -4.95
C GLN A 97 8.33 21.84 -3.77
N GLN A 98 7.03 22.05 -4.01
CA GLN A 98 6.02 22.41 -3.01
C GLN A 98 6.01 21.55 -1.73
N ARG A 99 5.89 22.25 -0.58
CA ARG A 99 5.76 21.71 0.79
C ARG A 99 4.50 20.87 1.08
N GLY A 100 3.86 20.30 0.05
CA GLY A 100 2.66 19.46 0.20
C GLY A 100 2.99 17.97 0.26
N THR A 101 2.21 17.19 1.00
CA THR A 101 2.21 15.73 0.86
C THR A 101 1.76 15.36 -0.56
N VAL A 102 2.67 14.81 -1.37
CA VAL A 102 2.32 14.35 -2.71
C VAL A 102 1.47 13.08 -2.57
N GLY A 103 0.31 13.05 -3.24
CA GLY A 103 -0.56 11.88 -3.29
C GLY A 103 -0.19 10.95 -4.45
N LEU A 104 -0.43 9.65 -4.28
CA LEU A 104 -0.04 8.60 -5.22
C LEU A 104 -0.49 8.87 -6.66
N SER A 105 -1.75 9.24 -6.87
CA SER A 105 -2.27 9.60 -8.21
C SER A 105 -1.51 10.75 -8.88
N LYS A 106 -1.06 11.75 -8.10
CA LYS A 106 -0.23 12.85 -8.62
C LYS A 106 1.17 12.36 -8.97
N CYS A 107 1.77 11.50 -8.14
CA CYS A 107 3.04 10.84 -8.47
C CYS A 107 2.93 10.03 -9.77
N CYS A 108 1.86 9.25 -9.94
CA CYS A 108 1.61 8.48 -11.16
C CYS A 108 1.50 9.42 -12.38
N GLN A 109 0.77 10.53 -12.26
CA GLN A 109 0.67 11.52 -13.33
C GLN A 109 2.04 12.11 -13.69
N ASP A 110 2.86 12.45 -12.71
CA ASP A 110 4.13 13.14 -12.92
C ASP A 110 5.24 12.21 -13.45
N ILE A 111 5.21 10.93 -13.05
CA ILE A 111 6.26 9.95 -13.36
C ILE A 111 5.84 9.04 -14.53
N LEU A 112 4.60 8.53 -14.51
CA LEU A 112 4.08 7.57 -15.50
C LEU A 112 3.27 8.25 -16.61
N GLY A 113 2.96 9.55 -16.49
CA GLY A 113 2.19 10.31 -17.46
C GLY A 113 0.66 10.15 -17.36
N PHE A 114 0.16 9.29 -16.46
CA PHE A 114 -1.28 9.04 -16.28
C PHE A 114 -1.65 9.02 -14.79
N PRO A 115 -2.76 9.66 -14.38
CA PRO A 115 -3.19 9.66 -12.99
C PRO A 115 -3.97 8.38 -12.66
N LEU A 116 -3.98 7.99 -11.39
CA LEU A 116 -4.96 7.01 -10.91
C LEU A 116 -6.35 7.64 -10.83
N ASP A 117 -7.38 6.90 -11.26
CA ASP A 117 -8.78 7.24 -10.98
C ASP A 117 -9.00 7.20 -9.47
N LYS A 118 -9.60 8.27 -8.92
CA LYS A 118 -9.90 8.40 -7.48
C LYS A 118 -11.36 8.15 -7.13
N SER A 119 -12.19 7.79 -8.11
CA SER A 119 -13.65 7.66 -7.96
C SER A 119 -14.07 6.74 -6.80
N GLN A 120 -13.28 5.69 -6.53
CA GLN A 120 -13.57 4.71 -5.47
C GLN A 120 -12.83 4.94 -4.16
N GLN A 121 -11.97 5.98 -4.06
CA GLN A 121 -11.11 6.20 -2.90
C GLN A 121 -11.93 6.25 -1.59
N ILE A 122 -13.06 6.97 -1.60
CA ILE A 122 -13.95 7.15 -0.44
C ILE A 122 -15.23 6.29 -0.50
N SER A 123 -15.24 5.23 -1.33
CA SER A 123 -16.37 4.30 -1.42
C SER A 123 -16.57 3.50 -0.13
N ASP A 124 -17.72 2.81 -0.02
CA ASP A 124 -17.98 1.91 1.10
C ASP A 124 -17.19 0.59 0.92
N TRP A 125 -15.97 0.57 1.47
CA TRP A 125 -15.08 -0.59 1.40
C TRP A 125 -15.48 -1.75 2.33
N GLU A 126 -16.47 -1.57 3.19
CA GLU A 126 -17.05 -2.63 4.03
C GLU A 126 -18.23 -3.32 3.33
N ALA A 127 -18.81 -2.70 2.30
CA ALA A 127 -19.87 -3.30 1.50
C ALA A 127 -19.42 -4.62 0.86
N ARG A 128 -20.33 -5.60 0.83
CA ARG A 128 -20.10 -6.92 0.22
C ARG A 128 -21.31 -7.34 -0.64
N PRO A 129 -21.07 -7.89 -1.85
CA PRO A 129 -19.77 -8.03 -2.51
C PRO A 129 -19.16 -6.67 -2.88
N LEU A 130 -17.83 -6.60 -2.99
CA LEU A 130 -17.18 -5.42 -3.57
C LEU A 130 -17.61 -5.29 -5.03
N THR A 131 -17.85 -4.05 -5.47
CA THR A 131 -18.18 -3.77 -6.87
C THR A 131 -16.97 -3.94 -7.78
N GLU A 132 -17.20 -4.19 -9.07
CA GLU A 132 -16.11 -4.27 -10.06
C GLU A 132 -15.25 -2.99 -10.07
N ALA A 133 -15.87 -1.82 -9.97
CA ALA A 133 -15.14 -0.55 -9.90
C ALA A 133 -14.21 -0.48 -8.67
N GLN A 134 -14.67 -0.94 -7.49
CA GLN A 134 -13.84 -1.02 -6.29
C GLN A 134 -12.66 -1.98 -6.46
N LEU A 135 -12.91 -3.14 -7.09
CA LEU A 135 -11.85 -4.12 -7.36
C LEU A 135 -10.79 -3.54 -8.32
N VAL A 136 -11.21 -2.91 -9.42
CA VAL A 136 -10.30 -2.28 -10.38
C VAL A 136 -9.50 -1.16 -9.74
N TYR A 137 -10.13 -0.31 -8.92
CA TYR A 137 -9.43 0.73 -8.16
C TYR A 137 -8.38 0.13 -7.23
N ALA A 138 -8.77 -0.83 -6.39
CA ALA A 138 -7.87 -1.45 -5.41
C ALA A 138 -6.69 -2.16 -6.10
N ALA A 139 -6.95 -2.83 -7.23
CA ALA A 139 -5.91 -3.46 -8.01
C ALA A 139 -4.92 -2.43 -8.59
N SER A 140 -5.43 -1.31 -9.12
CA SER A 140 -4.63 -0.25 -9.71
C SER A 140 -3.75 0.47 -8.67
N ASP A 141 -4.28 0.71 -7.48
CA ASP A 141 -3.60 1.39 -6.35
C ASP A 141 -2.36 0.60 -5.86
N ALA A 142 -2.40 -0.73 -5.96
CA ALA A 142 -1.27 -1.60 -5.64
C ALA A 142 -0.33 -1.81 -6.84
N TYR A 143 -0.87 -2.10 -8.02
CA TYR A 143 -0.06 -2.42 -9.19
C TYR A 143 0.79 -1.23 -9.66
N CYS A 144 0.28 0.01 -9.58
CA CYS A 144 1.04 1.19 -10.00
C CYS A 144 2.35 1.37 -9.23
N LEU A 145 2.47 0.80 -8.02
CA LEU A 145 3.70 0.85 -7.23
C LEU A 145 4.83 0.05 -7.90
N LEU A 146 4.50 -1.02 -8.63
CA LEU A 146 5.47 -1.79 -9.41
C LEU A 146 6.03 -0.97 -10.58
N ASP A 147 5.19 -0.17 -11.22
CA ASP A 147 5.61 0.70 -12.32
C ASP A 147 6.41 1.90 -11.78
N LEU A 148 5.93 2.53 -10.70
CA LEU A 148 6.65 3.62 -10.04
C LEU A 148 8.04 3.21 -9.57
N VAL A 149 8.18 2.05 -8.92
CA VAL A 149 9.48 1.61 -8.43
C VAL A 149 10.44 1.27 -9.58
N ARG A 150 9.92 0.79 -10.72
CA ARG A 150 10.70 0.51 -11.91
C ARG A 150 11.25 1.79 -12.55
N GLU A 151 10.42 2.84 -12.63
CA GLU A 151 10.84 4.15 -13.15
C GLU A 151 11.76 4.92 -12.18
N LEU A 152 11.45 4.90 -10.89
CA LEU A 152 12.22 5.62 -9.87
C LEU A 152 13.57 4.95 -9.55
N ASN A 153 13.65 3.63 -9.70
CA ASN A 153 14.81 2.81 -9.41
C ASN A 153 15.54 3.20 -8.10
N PRO A 154 14.85 3.10 -6.93
CA PRO A 154 15.41 3.51 -5.64
C PRO A 154 16.74 2.82 -5.36
N PRO A 155 17.79 3.55 -4.91
CA PRO A 155 19.11 2.98 -4.65
C PRO A 155 19.12 1.72 -3.79
N GLU A 156 18.23 1.67 -2.81
CA GLU A 156 18.05 0.57 -1.85
C GLU A 156 17.70 -0.75 -2.57
N MET A 157 17.00 -0.67 -3.70
CA MET A 157 16.53 -1.83 -4.47
C MET A 157 17.44 -2.22 -5.64
N ARG A 158 18.56 -1.52 -5.86
CA ARG A 158 19.42 -1.73 -7.05
C ARG A 158 20.21 -3.04 -7.03
N SER A 159 20.47 -3.62 -5.86
CA SER A 159 21.17 -4.90 -5.72
C SER A 159 20.36 -6.10 -6.24
N MET A 160 19.12 -5.89 -6.67
CA MET A 160 18.20 -6.95 -7.08
C MET A 160 18.42 -7.43 -8.53
N TYR A 161 19.25 -6.72 -9.32
CA TYR A 161 19.53 -7.02 -10.74
C TYR A 161 21.02 -7.32 -11.03
N MET A 162 21.86 -7.53 -10.01
CA MET A 162 23.23 -8.04 -10.14
C MET A 162 23.31 -9.46 -9.61
#